data_AF-A0A374ETV2-F1
#
_entry.id   AF-A0A374ETV2-F1
#
_cell.length_a   1.000
_cell.length_b   1.000
_cell.length_c   1.000
_cell.angle_alpha   90.00
_cell.angle_beta   90.00
_cell.angle_gamma   90.00
#
_symmetry.space_group_name_H-M   'P 1'
#
loop_
_entity.id
_entity.type
_entity.pdbx_description
1 polymer ?
#
loop_
_entity_poly.entity_id
_entity_poly.type
_entity_poly.pdbx_seq_one_letter_code
_entity_poly.pdbx_strand_id
1 'polypeptide(L)'
;MLLAQAQSFCGKCFEVAVMDKERLLLWIRAVLIFTPSSKRIWEVSANYDDIVEFMTALDDHMVSGLNDKELQRIGKYSLKDAEIIKKRCEDLGINIYCYESEGYPDRLKRIANPPAVLYTYGNLDFLNDKCVISVVAPVSRLNIL
;
A
#
# COMPACT_ATOMS: atom_id res chain seq x y z
N MET A 1 -32.33 -16.05 23.69
CA MET A 1 -32.95 -14.76 23.31
C MET A 1 -33.01 -13.93 24.58
N LEU A 2 -32.21 -12.91 24.85
CA LEU A 2 -31.23 -12.11 24.12
C LEU A 2 -29.94 -12.11 24.95
N LEU A 3 -28.77 -12.06 24.30
CA LEU A 3 -27.52 -11.43 24.80
C LEU A 3 -26.41 -11.67 23.76
N ALA A 4 -26.63 -11.26 22.51
CA ALA A 4 -25.62 -11.32 21.44
C ALA A 4 -25.65 -10.06 20.55
N GLN A 5 -25.95 -8.90 21.14
CA GLN A 5 -25.92 -7.60 20.47
C GLN A 5 -25.18 -6.60 21.34
N ALA A 6 -23.87 -6.76 21.44
CA ALA A 6 -22.93 -5.72 21.86
C ALA A 6 -21.47 -6.20 21.67
N GLN A 7 -21.12 -6.69 20.47
CA GLN A 7 -19.72 -6.61 20.02
C GLN A 7 -19.57 -5.27 19.30
N SER A 8 -19.54 -4.22 20.11
CA SER A 8 -19.17 -2.88 19.75
C SER A 8 -17.78 -2.89 19.11
N PHE A 9 -17.72 -2.53 17.83
CA PHE A 9 -16.98 -1.39 17.26
C PHE A 9 -15.59 -1.01 17.82
N CYS A 10 -14.91 -1.92 18.48
CA CYS A 10 -13.54 -1.79 18.90
C CYS A 10 -12.71 -2.50 17.83
N GLY A 11 -12.31 -1.75 16.80
CA GLY A 11 -11.42 -2.20 15.72
C GLY A 11 -10.00 -2.53 16.20
N LYS A 12 -9.89 -3.35 17.24
CA LYS A 12 -8.61 -3.89 17.69
C LYS A 12 -8.26 -5.07 16.80
N CYS A 13 -7.35 -4.77 15.88
CA CYS A 13 -6.35 -5.71 15.35
C CYS A 13 -6.95 -7.05 14.93
N PHE A 14 -7.77 -7.02 13.89
CA PHE A 14 -8.04 -8.23 13.13
C PHE A 14 -6.80 -8.53 12.27
N GLU A 15 -6.40 -9.80 12.18
CA GLU A 15 -5.22 -10.27 11.45
C GLU A 15 -5.15 -9.60 10.07
N VAL A 16 -4.27 -8.61 9.95
CA VAL A 16 -4.00 -7.91 8.70
C VAL A 16 -3.27 -8.89 7.78
N ALA A 17 -3.65 -8.90 6.51
CA ALA A 17 -3.15 -9.74 5.43
C ALA A 17 -1.82 -10.45 5.74
N VAL A 18 -1.87 -11.78 5.79
CA VAL A 18 -0.69 -12.61 6.02
C VAL A 18 0.28 -12.35 4.89
N MET A 19 1.30 -11.56 5.17
CA MET A 19 2.42 -11.31 4.27
C MET A 19 3.69 -11.26 5.10
N ASP A 20 4.76 -11.80 4.53
CA ASP A 20 6.06 -11.75 5.16
C ASP A 20 6.48 -10.30 5.46
N LYS A 21 7.02 -10.08 6.68
CA LYS A 21 7.36 -8.76 7.20
C LYS A 21 8.38 -8.07 6.29
N GLU A 22 9.35 -8.81 5.77
CA GLU A 22 10.41 -8.26 4.94
C GLU A 22 9.84 -7.75 3.62
N ARG A 23 9.01 -8.54 2.93
CA ARG A 23 8.30 -8.11 1.71
C ARG A 23 7.46 -6.86 1.92
N LEU A 24 6.76 -6.75 3.05
CA LEU A 24 5.99 -5.54 3.40
C LEU A 24 6.88 -4.29 3.44
N LEU A 25 8.03 -4.38 4.11
CA LEU A 25 8.94 -3.25 4.24
C LEU A 25 9.56 -2.87 2.89
N LEU A 26 9.86 -3.86 2.04
CA LEU A 26 10.37 -3.62 0.69
C LEU A 26 9.36 -2.86 -0.17
N TRP A 27 8.08 -3.24 -0.14
CA TRP A 27 7.01 -2.50 -0.83
C TRP A 27 6.84 -1.07 -0.32
N ILE A 28 6.88 -0.86 1.00
CA ILE A 28 6.83 0.49 1.59
C ILE A 28 8.04 1.33 1.13
N ARG A 29 9.24 0.73 1.13
CA ARG A 29 10.46 1.39 0.65
C ARG A 29 10.36 1.74 -0.84
N ALA A 30 9.84 0.85 -1.68
CA ALA A 30 9.61 1.12 -3.09
C ALA A 30 8.69 2.35 -3.28
N VAL A 31 7.62 2.47 -2.50
CA VAL A 31 6.74 3.65 -2.53
C VAL A 31 7.47 4.93 -2.11
N LEU A 32 8.38 4.87 -1.13
CA LEU A 32 9.21 6.03 -0.76
C LEU A 32 10.14 6.48 -1.89
N ILE A 33 10.69 5.53 -2.65
CA ILE A 33 11.61 5.81 -3.77
C ILE A 33 10.86 6.38 -4.97
N PHE A 34 9.80 5.70 -5.40
CA PHE A 34 9.10 6.01 -6.64
C PHE A 34 7.91 6.93 -6.47
N THR A 35 7.58 7.29 -5.23
CA THR A 35 6.44 8.12 -4.80
C THR A 35 5.07 7.45 -4.97
N PRO A 36 4.09 7.74 -4.08
CA PRO A 36 2.75 7.19 -4.20
C PRO A 36 2.09 7.63 -5.51
N SER A 37 1.29 6.76 -6.11
CA SER A 37 0.54 6.97 -7.38
C SER A 37 1.40 7.04 -8.66
N SER A 38 2.71 6.91 -8.56
CA SER A 38 3.59 6.84 -9.72
C SER A 38 3.52 5.46 -10.38
N LYS A 39 3.40 5.42 -11.71
CA LYS A 39 3.53 4.18 -12.49
C LYS A 39 4.97 3.64 -12.54
N ARG A 40 5.95 4.42 -12.06
CA ARG A 40 7.38 4.11 -12.19
C ARG A 40 7.76 2.77 -11.58
N ILE A 41 7.17 2.40 -10.44
CA ILE A 41 7.41 1.09 -9.80
C ILE A 41 7.20 -0.02 -10.83
N TRP A 42 6.03 -0.02 -11.47
CA TRP A 42 5.64 -1.02 -12.47
C TRP A 42 6.50 -0.97 -13.73
N GLU A 43 6.88 0.23 -14.19
CA GLU A 43 7.68 0.37 -15.41
C GLU A 43 9.10 -0.18 -15.23
N VAL A 44 9.74 0.06 -14.08
CA VAL A 44 11.13 -0.34 -13.87
C VAL A 44 11.26 -1.71 -13.23
N SER A 45 10.22 -2.22 -12.56
CA SER A 45 10.19 -3.56 -12.00
C SER A 45 9.72 -4.64 -12.99
N ALA A 46 9.34 -4.26 -14.22
CA ALA A 46 8.66 -5.15 -15.17
C ALA A 46 9.46 -6.41 -15.58
N ASN A 47 10.79 -6.39 -15.43
CA ASN A 47 11.67 -7.51 -15.78
C ASN A 47 12.16 -8.31 -14.56
N TYR A 48 11.55 -8.11 -13.40
CA TYR A 48 11.87 -8.82 -12.17
C TYR A 48 10.66 -9.63 -11.72
N ASP A 49 10.91 -10.81 -11.18
CA ASP A 49 9.85 -11.76 -10.81
C ASP A 49 9.07 -11.27 -9.58
N ASP A 50 9.78 -10.64 -8.63
CA ASP A 50 9.17 -10.16 -7.41
C ASP A 50 9.85 -8.93 -6.77
N ILE A 51 9.24 -8.44 -5.69
CA ILE A 51 9.73 -7.25 -4.97
C ILE A 51 11.11 -7.45 -4.35
N VAL A 52 11.47 -8.68 -3.96
CA VAL A 52 12.77 -8.98 -3.34
C VAL A 52 13.84 -8.87 -4.41
N GLU A 53 13.67 -9.55 -5.53
CA GLU A 53 14.61 -9.49 -6.65
C GLU A 53 14.78 -8.07 -7.17
N PHE A 54 13.67 -7.35 -7.36
CA PHE A 54 13.70 -5.96 -7.84
C PHE A 54 14.45 -5.02 -6.88
N MET A 55 14.16 -5.10 -5.58
CA MET A 55 14.78 -4.21 -4.60
C MET A 55 16.26 -4.55 -4.37
N THR A 56 16.64 -5.83 -4.45
CA THR A 56 18.05 -6.24 -4.44
C THR A 56 18.78 -5.67 -5.65
N ALA A 57 18.21 -5.79 -6.85
CA ALA A 57 18.81 -5.22 -8.07
C ALA A 57 18.90 -3.69 -8.03
N LEU A 58 17.95 -3.00 -7.37
CA LEU A 58 18.03 -1.56 -7.14
C LEU A 58 19.22 -1.19 -6.24
N ASP A 59 19.41 -1.93 -5.15
CA ASP A 59 20.49 -1.70 -4.19
C ASP A 59 21.87 -2.01 -4.80
N ASP A 60 21.95 -3.02 -5.67
CA ASP A 60 23.16 -3.37 -6.42
C ASP A 60 23.41 -2.49 -7.66
N HIS A 61 22.58 -1.45 -7.86
CA HIS A 61 22.66 -0.53 -9.01
C HIS A 61 22.54 -1.22 -10.40
N MET A 62 21.80 -2.33 -10.47
CA MET A 62 21.62 -3.13 -11.69
C MET A 62 20.37 -2.74 -12.50
N VAL A 63 19.48 -1.91 -11.95
CA VAL A 63 18.27 -1.43 -12.64
C VAL A 63 18.61 -0.28 -13.58
N SER A 64 18.30 -0.44 -14.87
CA SER A 64 18.48 0.60 -15.89
C SER A 64 17.26 1.54 -15.99
N GLY A 65 17.46 2.72 -16.59
CA GLY A 65 16.35 3.66 -16.88
C GLY A 65 15.83 4.44 -15.67
N LEU A 66 16.61 4.51 -14.57
CA LEU A 66 16.33 5.36 -13.41
C LEU A 66 16.72 6.82 -13.69
N ASN A 67 15.95 7.77 -13.16
CA ASN A 67 16.31 9.19 -13.20
C ASN A 67 17.06 9.63 -11.94
N ASP A 68 17.70 10.81 -11.99
CA ASP A 68 18.51 11.34 -10.89
C ASP A 68 17.74 11.45 -9.56
N LYS A 69 16.44 11.76 -9.60
CA LYS A 69 15.62 11.87 -8.38
C LYS A 69 15.37 10.50 -7.76
N GLU A 70 15.21 9.46 -8.57
CA GLU A 70 15.08 8.08 -8.08
C GLU A 70 16.39 7.60 -7.49
N LEU A 71 17.52 7.81 -8.17
CA LEU A 71 18.85 7.48 -7.65
C LEU A 71 19.13 8.16 -6.30
N GLN A 72 18.80 9.45 -6.18
CA GLN A 72 18.90 10.17 -4.90
C GLN A 72 18.02 9.55 -3.82
N ARG A 73 16.81 9.11 -4.16
CA ARG A 73 15.88 8.52 -3.18
C ARG A 73 16.26 7.10 -2.78
N ILE A 74 16.85 6.31 -3.69
CA ILE A 74 17.39 4.97 -3.38
C ILE A 74 18.42 5.07 -2.27
N GLY A 75 19.38 6.01 -2.38
CA GLY A 75 20.38 6.26 -1.32
C GLY A 75 19.82 6.94 -0.07
N LYS A 76 18.69 7.65 -0.18
CA LYS A 76 18.06 8.37 0.94
C LYS A 76 17.21 7.45 1.84
N TYR A 77 16.43 6.55 1.24
CA TYR A 77 15.42 5.76 1.95
C TYR A 77 15.90 4.33 2.18
N SER A 78 16.00 3.97 3.46
CA SER A 78 16.40 2.65 3.93
C SER A 78 15.18 1.81 4.34
N LEU A 79 15.40 0.52 4.62
CA LEU A 79 14.39 -0.33 5.26
C LEU A 79 13.96 0.19 6.65
N LYS A 80 14.84 0.92 7.35
CA LYS A 80 14.51 1.53 8.65
C LYS A 80 13.44 2.61 8.51
N ASP A 81 13.45 3.36 7.41
CA ASP A 81 12.41 4.36 7.12
C ASP A 81 11.05 3.69 6.87
N ALA A 82 11.04 2.55 6.18
CA ALA A 82 9.84 1.75 6.00
C ALA A 82 9.30 1.19 7.33
N GLU A 83 10.19 0.73 8.23
CA GLU A 83 9.81 0.25 9.57
C GLU A 83 9.18 1.38 10.41
N ILE A 84 9.70 2.62 10.32
CA ILE A 84 9.11 3.79 11.00
C ILE A 84 7.68 4.03 10.52
N ILE A 85 7.41 3.90 9.22
CA ILE A 85 6.06 4.05 8.65
C ILE A 85 5.15 2.93 9.12
N LYS A 86 5.62 1.68 9.06
CA LYS A 86 4.87 0.51 9.55
C LYS A 86 4.47 0.70 11.01
N LYS A 87 5.43 1.02 11.88
CA LYS A 87 5.17 1.27 13.30
C LYS A 87 4.17 2.40 13.53
N ARG A 88 4.30 3.51 12.79
CA ARG A 88 3.36 4.62 12.89
C ARG A 88 1.94 4.22 12.47
N CYS A 89 1.79 3.35 11.47
CA CYS A 89 0.48 2.84 11.08
C CYS A 89 -0.11 1.95 12.18
N GLU A 90 0.70 1.08 12.78
CA GLU A 90 0.29 0.25 13.92
C GLU A 90 -0.19 1.10 15.10
N ASP A 91 0.57 2.13 15.48
CA ASP A 91 0.23 3.06 16.57
C ASP A 91 -1.10 3.80 16.31
N LEU A 92 -1.45 4.00 15.03
CA LEU A 92 -2.68 4.68 14.59
C LEU A 92 -3.84 3.73 14.27
N GLY A 93 -3.65 2.41 14.38
CA GLY A 93 -4.65 1.41 13.98
C GLY A 93 -4.95 1.42 12.47
N ILE A 94 -3.94 1.75 11.66
CA ILE A 94 -4.00 1.75 10.20
C ILE A 94 -3.46 0.40 9.69
N ASN A 95 -4.26 -0.28 8.88
CA ASN A 95 -3.88 -1.51 8.20
C ASN A 95 -3.07 -1.18 6.94
N ILE A 96 -2.13 -2.07 6.59
CA ILE A 96 -1.31 -1.93 5.38
C ILE A 96 -1.51 -3.17 4.51
N TYR A 97 -1.89 -2.96 3.25
CA TYR A 97 -1.97 -4.00 2.23
C TYR A 97 -1.06 -3.64 1.07
N CYS A 98 -0.14 -4.52 0.72
CA CYS A 98 0.70 -4.37 -0.48
C CYS A 98 0.12 -5.16 -1.64
N TYR A 99 0.58 -4.89 -2.85
CA TYR A 99 0.10 -5.54 -4.07
C TYR A 99 0.07 -7.08 -4.00
N GLU A 100 1.04 -7.67 -3.30
CA GLU A 100 1.18 -9.13 -3.10
C GLU A 100 0.40 -9.67 -1.89
N SER A 101 -0.19 -8.81 -1.08
CA SER A 101 -0.96 -9.23 0.09
C SER A 101 -2.20 -10.03 -0.33
N GLU A 102 -2.50 -11.11 0.40
CA GLU A 102 -3.69 -11.95 0.18
C GLU A 102 -4.99 -11.13 0.22
N GLY A 103 -5.10 -10.20 1.19
CA GLY A 103 -6.25 -9.31 1.34
C GLY A 103 -6.26 -8.08 0.40
N TYR A 104 -5.34 -7.99 -0.57
CA TYR A 104 -5.34 -6.86 -1.51
C TYR A 104 -6.51 -6.98 -2.51
N PRO A 105 -7.33 -5.92 -2.73
CA PRO A 105 -8.52 -6.03 -3.58
C PRO A 105 -8.23 -6.38 -5.05
N ASP A 106 -8.80 -7.46 -5.55
CA ASP A 106 -8.54 -7.96 -6.91
C ASP A 106 -8.98 -6.98 -8.00
N ARG A 107 -10.06 -6.24 -7.75
CA ARG A 107 -10.55 -5.20 -8.67
C ARG A 107 -9.50 -4.09 -8.83
N LEU A 108 -8.77 -3.75 -7.77
CA LEU A 108 -7.71 -2.76 -7.83
C LEU A 108 -6.49 -3.29 -8.58
N LYS A 109 -6.13 -4.58 -8.43
CA LYS A 109 -5.02 -5.19 -9.20
C LYS A 109 -5.21 -5.06 -10.72
N ARG A 110 -6.45 -5.03 -11.19
CA ARG A 110 -6.81 -4.99 -12.62
C ARG A 110 -6.80 -3.61 -13.27
N ILE A 111 -6.57 -2.53 -12.52
CA ILE A 111 -6.50 -1.18 -13.11
C ILE A 111 -5.11 -0.93 -13.72
N ALA A 112 -4.98 0.06 -14.60
CA ALA A 112 -3.73 0.30 -15.33
C ALA A 112 -2.52 0.69 -14.46
N ASN A 113 -2.77 1.28 -13.29
CA ASN A 113 -1.74 1.69 -12.34
C ASN A 113 -2.23 1.39 -10.91
N PRO A 114 -2.19 0.12 -10.48
CA PRO A 114 -2.65 -0.26 -9.16
C PRO A 114 -1.78 0.41 -8.09
N PRO A 115 -2.34 0.84 -6.95
CA PRO A 115 -1.54 1.32 -5.83
C PRO A 115 -0.65 0.20 -5.29
N ALA A 116 0.67 0.39 -5.25
CA ALA A 116 1.59 -0.63 -4.72
C ALA A 116 1.34 -0.95 -3.23
N VAL A 117 0.92 0.05 -2.46
CA VAL A 117 0.59 -0.06 -1.04
C VAL A 117 -0.69 0.72 -0.74
N LEU A 118 -1.61 0.12 0.00
CA LEU A 118 -2.83 0.72 0.53
C LEU A 118 -2.69 0.87 2.05
N TYR A 119 -3.03 2.06 2.54
CA TYR A 119 -3.13 2.36 3.96
C TYR A 119 -4.61 2.57 4.30
N THR A 120 -5.18 1.74 5.17
CA THR A 120 -6.62 1.74 5.39
C THR A 120 -6.98 1.83 6.87
N TYR A 121 -8.05 2.56 7.14
CA TYR A 121 -8.70 2.53 8.44
C TYR A 121 -9.93 1.62 8.33
N GLY A 122 -9.91 0.50 9.05
CA GLY A 122 -10.89 -0.58 8.88
C GLY A 122 -10.46 -1.65 7.87
N ASN A 123 -11.40 -2.56 7.56
CA ASN A 123 -11.16 -3.79 6.81
C ASN A 123 -11.64 -3.67 5.34
N LEU A 124 -10.90 -4.28 4.41
CA LEU A 124 -11.18 -4.32 2.97
C LEU A 124 -11.91 -5.58 2.47
N ASP A 125 -12.19 -6.59 3.30
CA ASP A 125 -12.78 -7.88 2.87
C ASP A 125 -14.02 -7.75 1.97
N PHE A 126 -14.82 -6.71 2.19
CA PHE A 126 -16.04 -6.47 1.42
C PHE A 126 -15.78 -6.11 -0.06
N LEU A 127 -14.56 -5.70 -0.44
CA LEU A 127 -14.26 -5.22 -1.79
C LEU A 127 -14.19 -6.34 -2.83
N ASN A 128 -13.91 -7.58 -2.41
CA ASN A 128 -13.81 -8.72 -3.32
C ASN A 128 -15.17 -9.38 -3.56
N ASP A 129 -15.95 -9.58 -2.49
CA ASP A 129 -17.14 -10.46 -2.55
C ASP A 129 -18.48 -9.70 -2.68
N LYS A 130 -18.47 -8.37 -2.64
CA LYS A 130 -19.69 -7.55 -2.75
C LYS A 130 -19.69 -6.68 -3.99
N CYS A 131 -20.90 -6.29 -4.42
CA CYS A 131 -21.07 -5.24 -5.42
C CYS A 131 -20.76 -3.89 -4.76
N VAL A 132 -19.73 -3.20 -5.25
CA VAL A 132 -19.31 -1.88 -4.77
C VAL A 132 -19.55 -0.87 -5.89
N ILE A 133 -20.32 0.18 -5.58
CA ILE A 133 -20.65 1.27 -6.51
C ILE A 133 -20.02 2.55 -5.99
N SER A 134 -19.23 3.22 -6.83
CA SER A 134 -18.73 4.57 -6.51
C SER A 134 -19.74 5.61 -6.97
N VAL A 135 -20.10 6.54 -6.08
CA VAL A 135 -20.95 7.70 -6.39
C VAL A 135 -20.11 8.94 -6.15
N VAL A 136 -19.95 9.76 -7.19
CA VAL A 136 -19.16 11.00 -7.16
C VAL A 136 -20.04 12.17 -7.62
N ALA A 137 -19.88 13.33 -6.99
CA ALA A 137 -20.61 14.55 -7.32
C ALA A 137 -19.72 15.80 -7.14
N PRO A 138 -20.01 16.92 -7.83
CA PRO A 138 -19.32 18.18 -7.60
C PRO A 138 -19.49 18.67 -6.16
N VAL A 139 -18.40 19.18 -5.57
CA VAL A 139 -18.47 19.85 -4.27
C VAL A 139 -18.88 21.31 -4.48
N SER A 140 -20.09 21.69 -4.08
CA SER A 140 -20.49 23.09 -4.04
C SER A 140 -19.87 23.78 -2.83
N ARG A 141 -18.91 24.69 -3.05
CA ARG A 141 -18.50 25.61 -1.97
C ARG A 141 -19.59 26.65 -1.78
N LEU A 142 -20.30 26.60 -0.65
CA LEU A 142 -21.05 27.75 -0.16
C LEU A 142 -20.02 28.78 0.34
N ASN A 143 -19.81 29.84 -0.45
CA ASN A 143 -19.15 31.04 0.07
C ASN A 143 -20.11 31.66 1.10
N ILE A 144 -19.84 31.43 2.38
CA ILE A 144 -20.45 32.21 3.46
C ILE A 144 -19.74 33.57 3.41
N LEU A 145 -20.38 34.56 2.79
CA LEU A 145 -20.07 35.98 2.92
C LEU A 145 -20.68 36.51 4.22
#